data_AF-A0A348ZWK6-F1
#
_entry.id   AF-A0A348ZWK6-F1
#
_cell.length_a   1.000
_cell.length_b   1.000
_cell.length_c   1.000
_cell.angle_alpha   90.00
_cell.angle_beta   90.00
_cell.angle_gamma   90.00
#
_symmetry.space_group_name_H-M   'P 1'
#
loop_
_entity.id
_entity.type
_entity.pdbx_description
1 polymer ?
#
loop_
_entity_poly.entity_id
_entity_poly.type
_entity_poly.pdbx_seq_one_letter_code
_entity_poly.pdbx_strand_id
1 'polypeptide(L)'
;MKRLLLGVSGLLVMAVISAFNGVAEEIRYIGKLNGQDAAVVTAGYEIQVSVGTSIPGCGTVTQITDTHLIVERRLSDSEKEALKRQGAAAYSVIETHIPREDLRLIIGP
;
A
#
# COMPACT_ATOMS: atom_id res chain seq x y z
N MET A 1 -52.07 -9.85 -6.40
CA MET A 1 -51.45 -8.59 -5.90
C MET A 1 -50.57 -8.91 -4.70
N LYS A 2 -49.24 -8.77 -4.83
CA LYS A 2 -48.28 -8.48 -3.75
C LYS A 2 -46.88 -8.40 -4.39
N ARG A 3 -46.42 -7.18 -4.63
CA ARG A 3 -45.03 -6.85 -4.98
C ARG A 3 -44.27 -6.81 -3.65
N LEU A 4 -43.22 -7.62 -3.50
CA LEU A 4 -42.29 -7.47 -2.38
C LEU A 4 -40.96 -6.94 -2.92
N LEU A 5 -40.62 -5.73 -2.49
CA LEU A 5 -39.29 -5.15 -2.59
C LEU A 5 -38.30 -6.01 -1.80
N LEU A 6 -37.11 -6.24 -2.36
CA LEU A 6 -35.89 -6.28 -1.56
C LEU A 6 -34.80 -5.56 -2.35
N GLY A 7 -34.61 -4.29 -1.99
CA GLY A 7 -33.56 -3.43 -2.53
C GLY A 7 -32.18 -3.91 -2.09
N VAL A 8 -31.36 -4.16 -3.10
CA VAL A 8 -29.89 -4.03 -3.16
C VAL A 8 -29.18 -3.91 -1.81
N SER A 9 -28.59 -5.04 -1.38
CA SER A 9 -27.56 -5.13 -0.35
C SER A 9 -26.36 -4.24 -0.68
N GLY A 10 -26.30 -3.04 -0.10
CA GLY A 10 -25.08 -2.25 -0.01
C GLY A 10 -24.35 -2.59 1.30
N LEU A 11 -23.66 -3.73 1.33
CA LEU A 11 -22.82 -4.10 2.48
C LEU A 11 -21.56 -3.22 2.44
N LEU A 12 -21.60 -2.08 3.13
CA LEU A 12 -20.44 -1.21 3.32
C LEU A 12 -19.49 -1.92 4.31
N VAL A 13 -18.51 -2.67 3.79
CA VAL A 13 -17.47 -3.30 4.61
C VAL A 13 -16.48 -2.21 5.05
N MET A 14 -16.78 -1.58 6.17
CA MET A 14 -15.80 -0.81 6.94
C MET A 14 -14.82 -1.80 7.57
N ALA A 15 -13.73 -2.10 6.86
CA ALA A 15 -12.63 -2.87 7.40
C ALA A 15 -11.93 -2.05 8.49
N VAL A 16 -12.22 -2.35 9.75
CA VAL A 16 -11.46 -1.88 10.91
C VAL A 16 -10.11 -2.60 10.86
N ILE A 17 -9.11 -1.96 10.28
CA ILE A 17 -7.72 -2.47 10.28
C ILE A 17 -7.17 -2.22 11.68
N SER A 18 -7.28 -3.23 12.54
CA SER A 18 -6.59 -3.28 13.83
C SER A 18 -5.08 -3.14 13.59
N ALA A 19 -4.49 -2.13 14.21
CA ALA A 19 -3.06 -1.85 14.16
C ALA A 19 -2.27 -3.00 14.81
N PHE A 20 -1.78 -3.93 13.98
CA PHE A 20 -0.81 -4.94 14.39
C PHE A 20 0.59 -4.31 14.41
N ASN A 21 1.08 -4.02 15.63
CA ASN A 21 2.49 -3.73 15.91
C ASN A 21 3.29 -5.04 15.95
N GLY A 22 3.50 -5.67 14.80
CA GLY A 22 4.32 -6.88 14.70
C GLY A 22 4.87 -6.99 13.30
N VAL A 23 6.19 -6.81 13.16
CA VAL A 23 7.01 -7.03 11.95
C VAL A 23 6.29 -6.62 10.67
N ALA A 24 6.49 -5.39 10.20
CA ALA A 24 5.91 -4.91 8.95
C ALA A 24 6.17 -5.95 7.85
N GLU A 25 5.14 -6.71 7.52
CA GLU A 25 5.24 -7.83 6.60
C GLU A 25 5.62 -7.26 5.24
N GLU A 26 6.64 -7.85 4.60
CA GLU A 26 7.21 -7.28 3.39
C GLU A 26 6.12 -7.17 2.32
N ILE A 27 5.81 -5.93 1.92
CA ILE A 27 4.78 -5.67 0.93
C ILE A 27 5.31 -6.09 -0.43
N ARG A 28 4.58 -6.99 -1.08
CA ARG A 28 4.84 -7.40 -2.46
C ARG A 28 3.75 -6.86 -3.37
N TYR A 29 4.16 -6.22 -4.46
CA TYR A 29 3.24 -5.72 -5.46
C TYR A 29 2.95 -6.80 -6.51
N ILE A 30 1.70 -7.26 -6.60
CA ILE A 30 1.32 -8.37 -7.48
C ILE A 30 0.92 -7.87 -8.87
N GLY A 31 0.20 -6.75 -8.94
CA GLY A 31 -0.18 -6.15 -10.21
C GLY A 31 -1.33 -5.14 -10.12
N LYS A 32 -1.52 -4.39 -11.21
CA LYS A 32 -2.61 -3.43 -11.36
C LYS A 32 -3.89 -4.14 -11.80
N LEU A 33 -5.04 -3.71 -11.27
CA LEU A 33 -6.34 -4.19 -11.72
C LEU A 33 -6.74 -3.47 -13.01
N ASN A 34 -6.98 -4.25 -14.07
CA ASN A 34 -7.29 -3.70 -15.39
C ASN A 34 -8.54 -2.81 -15.34
N GLY A 35 -8.41 -1.60 -15.89
CA GLY A 35 -9.49 -0.61 -15.92
C GLY A 35 -9.81 0.04 -14.58
N GLN A 36 -8.97 -0.15 -13.55
CA GLN A 36 -9.12 0.49 -12.24
C GLN A 36 -7.81 1.16 -11.79
N ASP A 37 -7.92 2.25 -11.04
CA ASP A 37 -6.79 2.85 -10.31
C ASP A 37 -6.59 2.12 -8.96
N ALA A 38 -6.45 0.80 -9.07
CA ALA A 38 -6.26 -0.09 -7.94
C ALA A 38 -5.21 -1.17 -8.27
N ALA A 39 -4.56 -1.66 -7.22
CA ALA A 39 -3.51 -2.66 -7.24
C ALA A 39 -3.81 -3.76 -6.24
N VAL A 40 -3.30 -4.96 -6.51
CA VAL A 40 -3.23 -6.05 -5.55
C VAL A 40 -1.82 -6.08 -4.95
N VAL A 41 -1.75 -6.09 -3.62
CA VAL A 41 -0.51 -6.26 -2.87
C VAL A 41 -0.66 -7.39 -1.86
N THR A 42 0.45 -8.00 -1.46
CA THR A 42 0.47 -8.98 -0.38
C THR A 42 1.24 -8.42 0.81
N ALA A 43 0.60 -8.40 1.97
CA ALA A 43 1.21 -8.14 3.28
C ALA A 43 0.70 -9.23 4.25
N GLY A 44 1.17 -10.46 4.01
CA GLY A 44 0.67 -11.71 4.63
C GLY A 44 -0.61 -12.26 4.05
N TYR A 45 -1.45 -11.39 3.52
CA TYR A 45 -2.63 -11.73 2.74
C TYR A 45 -2.76 -10.74 1.58
N GLU A 46 -3.49 -11.15 0.54
CA GLU A 46 -3.77 -10.29 -0.61
C GLU A 46 -4.80 -9.23 -0.23
N ILE A 47 -4.47 -7.96 -0.51
CA ILE A 47 -5.35 -6.81 -0.32
C ILE A 47 -5.36 -5.97 -1.59
N GLN A 48 -6.51 -5.36 -1.85
CA GLN A 48 -6.65 -4.33 -2.88
C GLN A 48 -6.36 -2.96 -2.27
N VAL A 49 -5.52 -2.17 -2.95
CA VAL A 49 -5.17 -0.80 -2.57
C VAL A 49 -5.41 0.14 -3.75
N SER A 50 -5.78 1.38 -3.46
CA SER A 50 -5.94 2.45 -4.45
C SER A 50 -5.00 3.62 -4.11
N VAL A 51 -4.88 4.58 -5.03
CA VAL A 51 -4.22 5.85 -4.70
C VAL A 51 -4.92 6.49 -3.49
N GLY A 52 -4.13 6.92 -2.51
CA GLY A 52 -4.59 7.44 -1.22
C GLY A 52 -4.73 6.37 -0.12
N THR A 53 -4.62 5.08 -0.44
CA THR A 53 -4.64 4.03 0.58
C THR A 53 -3.37 4.06 1.41
N SER A 54 -3.50 4.13 2.73
CA SER A 54 -2.38 4.00 3.66
C SER A 54 -2.08 2.54 3.95
N ILE A 55 -0.85 2.10 3.67
CA ILE A 55 -0.37 0.76 3.97
C ILE A 55 0.52 0.83 5.23
N PRO A 56 0.11 0.18 6.35
CA PRO A 56 0.85 0.21 7.60
C PRO A 56 2.33 -0.18 7.43
N GLY A 57 3.22 0.57 8.07
CA GLY A 57 4.66 0.32 8.01
C GLY A 57 5.35 0.75 6.71
N CYS A 58 4.59 1.12 5.67
CA CYS A 58 5.17 1.44 4.37
C CYS A 58 4.93 2.89 3.92
N GLY A 59 3.68 3.35 3.96
CA GLY A 59 3.32 4.70 3.51
C GLY A 59 1.95 4.76 2.84
N THR A 60 1.63 5.89 2.24
CA THR A 60 0.40 6.09 1.47
C THR A 60 0.69 5.92 0.00
N VAL A 61 -0.14 5.15 -0.70
CA VAL A 61 -0.04 4.95 -2.16
C VAL A 61 -0.27 6.29 -2.86
N THR A 62 0.71 6.75 -3.63
CA THR A 62 0.61 7.98 -4.42
C THR A 62 0.44 7.69 -5.90
N GLN A 63 0.96 6.56 -6.39
CA GLN A 63 0.84 6.16 -7.78
C GLN A 63 0.82 4.64 -7.96
N ILE A 64 0.02 4.18 -8.92
CA ILE A 64 -0.06 2.78 -9.33
C ILE A 64 0.23 2.73 -10.84
N THR A 65 1.32 2.06 -11.21
CA THR A 65 1.71 1.83 -12.60
C THR A 65 1.70 0.34 -12.91
N ASP A 66 1.88 -0.07 -14.16
CA ASP A 66 1.92 -1.49 -14.53
C ASP A 66 3.18 -2.22 -14.03
N THR A 67 4.20 -1.47 -13.58
CA THR A 67 5.52 -1.99 -13.21
C THR A 67 5.91 -1.71 -11.75
N HIS A 68 5.39 -0.64 -11.17
CA HIS A 68 5.71 -0.18 -9.82
C HIS A 68 4.48 0.33 -9.09
N LEU A 69 4.47 0.08 -7.78
CA LEU A 69 3.63 0.77 -6.81
C LEU A 69 4.48 1.82 -6.09
N ILE A 70 4.06 3.07 -6.11
CA ILE A 70 4.77 4.17 -5.45
C ILE A 70 4.01 4.55 -4.17
N VAL A 71 4.75 4.59 -3.07
CA VAL A 71 4.23 4.95 -1.75
C VAL A 71 5.09 6.04 -1.13
N GLU A 72 4.45 6.96 -0.44
CA GLU A 72 5.13 8.02 0.31
C GLU A 72 4.91 7.85 1.80
N ARG A 73 5.99 8.00 2.58
CA ARG A 73 5.92 8.03 4.04
C ARG A 73 6.57 9.28 4.58
N ARG A 74 5.83 10.02 5.39
CA ARG A 74 6.38 11.12 6.18
C ARG A 74 7.19 10.54 7.32
N LEU A 75 8.43 11.02 7.47
CA LEU A 75 9.26 10.65 8.60
C LEU A 75 8.79 11.38 9.85
N SER A 76 8.69 10.62 10.94
CA SER A 76 8.54 11.19 12.27
C SER A 76 9.78 11.98 12.68
N ASP A 77 9.65 12.88 13.65
CA ASP A 77 10.79 13.69 14.08
C ASP A 77 11.90 12.85 14.71
N SER A 78 11.55 11.76 15.39
CA SER A 78 12.53 10.80 15.91
C SER A 78 13.34 10.12 14.80
N GLU A 79 12.71 9.77 13.67
CA GLU A 79 13.38 9.21 12.50
C GLU A 79 14.28 10.23 11.81
N LYS A 80 13.82 11.48 11.69
CA LYS A 80 14.67 12.57 11.17
C LYS A 80 15.90 12.77 12.04
N GLU A 81 15.75 12.80 13.37
CA GLU A 81 16.87 12.91 14.29
C GLU A 81 17.80 11.68 14.26
N ALA A 82 17.28 10.49 13.99
CA ALA A 82 18.10 9.32 13.76
C ALA A 82 18.94 9.43 12.47
N LEU A 83 18.32 9.88 11.36
CA LEU A 83 19.03 10.10 10.10
C LEU A 83 20.09 11.21 10.21
N LYS A 84 19.78 12.32 10.91
CA LYS A 84 20.75 13.38 11.18
C LYS A 84 21.97 12.87 11.93
N ARG A 85 21.77 12.02 12.95
CA ARG A 85 22.86 11.39 13.71
C ARG A 85 23.73 10.47 12.85
N GLN A 86 23.19 9.91 11.78
CA GLN A 86 23.92 9.09 10.82
C GLN A 86 24.60 9.92 9.72
N GLY A 87 24.53 11.26 9.79
CA GLY A 87 25.09 12.15 8.77
C GLY A 87 24.28 12.17 7.46
N ALA A 88 23.08 11.57 7.43
CA ALA A 88 22.21 11.59 6.27
C ALA A 88 21.39 12.90 6.22
N ALA A 89 21.04 13.33 5.00
CA ALA A 89 20.12 14.44 4.82
C ALA A 89 18.75 14.08 5.44
N ALA A 90 18.22 14.99 6.25
CA ALA A 90 16.95 14.80 6.94
C ALA A 90 15.78 15.12 6.00
N TYR A 91 15.41 14.15 5.16
CA TYR A 91 14.23 14.26 4.31
C TYR A 91 12.95 14.21 5.16
N SER A 92 11.91 14.95 4.76
CA SER A 92 10.61 14.90 5.44
C SER A 92 9.70 13.80 4.91
N VAL A 93 9.95 13.35 3.68
CA VAL A 93 9.19 12.32 2.97
C VAL A 93 10.18 11.35 2.35
N ILE A 94 9.90 10.06 2.49
CA ILE A 94 10.55 8.99 1.73
C ILE A 94 9.54 8.50 0.71
N GLU A 95 9.92 8.56 -0.56
CA GLU A 95 9.22 7.88 -1.65
C GLU A 95 9.85 6.49 -1.83
N THR A 96 9.01 5.47 -1.86
CA THR A 96 9.44 4.07 -2.06
C THR A 96 8.78 3.52 -3.31
N HIS A 97 9.59 2.96 -4.19
CA HIS A 97 9.15 2.30 -5.42
C HIS A 97 9.17 0.79 -5.18
N ILE A 98 7.99 0.18 -5.12
CA ILE A 98 7.84 -1.26 -4.93
C ILE A 98 7.65 -1.88 -6.32
N PRO A 99 8.66 -2.57 -6.87
CA PRO A 99 8.55 -3.20 -8.19
C PRO A 99 7.55 -4.35 -8.14
N ARG A 100 6.93 -4.63 -9.28
CA ARG A 100 6.02 -5.77 -9.42
C ARG A 100 6.80 -7.08 -9.31
N GLU A 101 6.30 -7.99 -8.48
CA GLU A 101 7.02 -9.21 -8.08
C GLU A 101 7.33 -10.11 -9.29
N ASP A 102 6.39 -10.24 -10.23
CA ASP A 102 6.58 -11.05 -11.45
C ASP A 102 7.64 -10.48 -12.42
N LEU A 103 7.94 -9.18 -12.32
CA LEU A 103 8.99 -8.54 -13.11
C LEU A 103 10.38 -8.66 -12.49
N ARG A 104 10.48 -8.96 -11.18
CA ARG A 104 11.77 -9.15 -10.48
C ARG A 104 12.54 -10.37 -10.99
N LEU A 105 11.85 -11.35 -11.59
CA LEU A 105 12.45 -12.59 -12.09
C LEU A 105 13.31 -12.42 -13.36
N ILE A 106 13.32 -11.24 -13.98
CA ILE A 106 14.02 -10.99 -15.25
C ILE A 106 15.44 -10.44 -15.02
N ILE A 107 15.77 -9.99 -13.80
CA ILE A 107 17.08 -9.43 -13.47
C ILE A 107 17.66 -10.28 -12.32
N GLY A 108 18.38 -11.33 -12.68
CA GLY A 108 19.18 -12.14 -11.76
C GLY A 108 20.32 -11.34 -11.09
N PRO A 109 21.00 -11.94 -10.10
CA PRO A 109 21.78 -11.28 -9.03
C PRO A 109 22.87 -10.31 -9.51
#